data_AF-A0A370GI57-F1
#
_entry.id   AF-A0A370GI57-F1
#
_cell.length_a   1.000
_cell.length_b   1.000
_cell.length_c   1.000
_cell.angle_alpha   90.00
_cell.angle_beta   90.00
_cell.angle_gamma   90.00
#
_symmetry.space_group_name_H-M   'P 1'
#
loop_
_entity.id
_entity.type
_entity.pdbx_description
1 polymer ?
#
loop_
_entity_poly.entity_id
_entity_poly.type
_entity_poly.pdbx_seq_one_letter_code
_entity_poly.pdbx_strand_id
1 'polypeptide(L)'
;MAPLFRKVTTMYARDVLSRPVVTVRPESTLSEAISLLTEHGFAALPVVDDTGHVVGMLSESDALAAGPGQRSGPVETLMTVPAEVAHPDSDVSAVAAHMLTSRLRSLPVVEAGILVGIVARRDLLRALARDDTDLEAKVRALLDIYAGSRRQWSIDVTDGHAVIRGAFADATEQHTIAALAMTVDGIGHVDIGAEGSAPTRHTAAPLAERLRRLADETIG
;
A
#
# COMPACT_ATOMS: atom_id res chain seq x y z
N MET A 1 -2.86 35.55 -8.13
CA MET A 1 -2.69 34.10 -8.41
C MET A 1 -2.85 33.35 -7.10
N ALA A 2 -3.98 32.67 -6.92
CA ALA A 2 -4.20 31.80 -5.76
C ALA A 2 -3.45 30.47 -5.98
N PRO A 3 -2.81 29.89 -4.95
CA PRO A 3 -2.20 28.58 -5.09
C PRO A 3 -3.31 27.54 -5.25
N LEU A 4 -3.25 26.76 -6.33
CA LEU A 4 -4.12 25.62 -6.57
C LEU A 4 -3.70 24.53 -5.57
N PHE A 5 -4.46 24.35 -4.50
CA PHE A 5 -4.23 23.29 -3.53
C PHE A 5 -4.34 21.93 -4.24
N ARG A 6 -3.20 21.26 -4.39
CA ARG A 6 -3.05 19.88 -4.88
C ARG A 6 -3.89 18.96 -4.00
N LYS A 7 -4.94 18.38 -4.56
CA LYS A 7 -5.71 17.31 -3.93
C LYS A 7 -4.88 16.03 -4.05
N VAL A 8 -4.18 15.66 -2.98
CA VAL A 8 -3.63 14.31 -2.85
C VAL A 8 -4.82 13.40 -2.54
N THR A 9 -5.13 12.45 -3.42
CA THR A 9 -6.16 11.45 -3.15
C THR A 9 -5.67 10.57 -2.01
N THR A 10 -6.25 10.73 -0.82
CA THR A 10 -5.94 9.89 0.33
C THR A 10 -6.50 8.49 0.12
N MET A 11 -5.64 7.47 0.13
CA MET A 11 -6.07 6.07 0.25
C MET A 11 -6.29 5.68 1.72
N TYR A 12 -7.28 4.83 1.96
CA TYR A 12 -7.60 4.30 3.29
C TYR A 12 -7.34 2.80 3.39
N ALA A 13 -7.24 2.27 4.61
CA ALA A 13 -7.02 0.85 4.86
C ALA A 13 -8.08 -0.03 4.18
N ARG A 14 -9.34 0.44 4.08
CA ARG A 14 -10.42 -0.25 3.37
C ARG A 14 -10.12 -0.52 1.89
N ASP A 15 -9.30 0.32 1.27
CA ASP A 15 -8.99 0.28 -0.16
C ASP A 15 -7.90 -0.75 -0.48
N VAL A 16 -7.16 -1.19 0.55
CA VAL A 16 -5.97 -2.05 0.39
C VAL A 16 -6.01 -3.33 1.22
N LEU A 17 -6.93 -3.44 2.18
CA LEU A 17 -7.04 -4.62 3.04
C LEU A 17 -7.36 -5.89 2.24
N SER A 18 -6.87 -7.02 2.75
CA SER A 18 -7.16 -8.34 2.22
C SER A 18 -8.29 -9.02 3.00
N ARG A 19 -9.13 -9.78 2.28
CA ARG A 19 -10.21 -10.65 2.79
C ARG A 19 -10.32 -11.91 1.92
N PRO A 20 -10.79 -13.05 2.45
CA PRO A 20 -11.08 -13.34 3.86
C PRO A 20 -9.80 -13.44 4.70
N VAL A 21 -9.91 -13.23 6.02
CA VAL A 21 -8.77 -13.28 6.95
C VAL A 21 -8.75 -14.64 7.65
N VAL A 22 -7.60 -15.32 7.60
CA VAL A 22 -7.38 -16.53 8.40
C VAL A 22 -7.05 -16.11 9.83
N THR A 23 -7.75 -16.69 10.79
CA THR A 23 -7.65 -16.35 12.22
C THR A 23 -7.47 -17.61 13.05
N VAL A 24 -7.06 -17.43 14.30
CA VAL A 24 -7.02 -18.48 15.33
C VAL A 24 -7.72 -17.97 16.59
N ARG A 25 -8.00 -18.89 17.53
CA ARG A 25 -8.58 -18.56 18.82
C ARG A 25 -7.52 -18.60 19.93
N PRO A 26 -7.73 -17.92 21.08
CA PRO A 26 -6.81 -17.98 22.22
C PRO A 26 -6.40 -19.40 22.62
N GLU A 27 -7.35 -20.33 22.61
CA GLU A 27 -7.21 -21.73 22.97
C GLU A 27 -6.75 -22.65 21.83
N SER A 28 -6.66 -22.14 20.59
CA SER A 28 -6.07 -22.89 19.48
C SER A 28 -4.65 -23.30 19.83
N THR A 29 -4.19 -24.44 19.33
CA THR A 29 -2.82 -24.88 19.62
C THR A 29 -1.81 -24.07 18.81
N LEU A 30 -0.63 -23.84 19.39
CA LEU A 30 0.48 -23.22 18.66
C LEU A 30 0.87 -24.03 17.42
N SER A 31 0.75 -25.36 17.45
CA SER A 31 1.01 -26.21 16.29
C SER A 31 0.06 -25.91 15.12
N GLU A 32 -1.24 -25.77 15.38
CA GLU A 32 -2.22 -25.40 14.34
C GLU A 32 -1.91 -24.01 13.77
N ALA A 33 -1.59 -23.04 14.64
CA ALA A 33 -1.26 -21.69 14.20
C ALA A 33 0.04 -21.66 13.36
N ILE A 34 1.06 -22.44 13.73
CA ILE A 34 2.30 -22.60 12.96
C ILE A 34 2.02 -23.20 11.58
N SER A 35 1.17 -24.23 11.50
CA SER A 35 0.76 -24.80 10.21
C SER A 35 0.10 -23.73 9.32
N LEU A 36 -0.82 -22.93 9.87
CA LEU A 36 -1.47 -21.86 9.12
C LEU A 36 -0.48 -20.78 8.64
N LEU A 37 0.46 -20.36 9.50
CA LEU A 37 1.52 -19.40 9.14
C LEU A 37 2.37 -19.93 7.96
N THR A 38 2.76 -21.21 8.02
CA THR A 38 3.70 -21.80 7.06
C THR A 38 3.06 -22.23 5.75
N GLU A 39 1.91 -22.91 5.79
CA GLU A 39 1.22 -23.41 4.60
C GLU A 39 0.78 -22.28 3.66
N HIS A 40 0.41 -21.14 4.24
CA HIS A 40 -0.13 -20.00 3.50
C HIS A 40 0.86 -18.82 3.37
N GLY A 41 2.06 -18.95 3.96
CA GLY A 41 3.07 -17.90 3.99
C GLY A 41 2.58 -16.61 4.65
N PHE A 42 1.82 -16.73 5.73
CA PHE A 42 1.35 -15.59 6.52
C PHE A 42 2.41 -15.19 7.54
N ALA A 43 2.65 -13.89 7.66
CA ALA A 43 3.62 -13.34 8.61
C ALA A 43 3.08 -13.27 10.05
N ALA A 44 1.75 -13.25 10.19
CA ALA A 44 1.02 -13.23 11.45
C ALA A 44 -0.45 -13.61 11.25
N LEU A 45 -1.11 -14.00 12.35
CA LEU A 45 -2.51 -14.37 12.43
C LEU A 45 -3.20 -13.51 13.51
N PRO A 46 -4.33 -12.86 13.20
CA PRO A 46 -5.20 -12.30 14.21
C PRO A 46 -5.78 -13.40 15.11
N VAL A 47 -5.72 -13.16 16.41
CA VAL A 47 -6.38 -13.98 17.42
C VAL A 47 -7.72 -13.33 17.74
N VAL A 48 -8.81 -14.08 17.55
CA VAL A 48 -10.17 -13.60 17.75
C VAL A 48 -10.93 -14.43 18.77
N ASP A 49 -11.82 -13.78 19.52
CA ASP A 49 -12.74 -14.47 20.42
C ASP A 49 -13.96 -15.08 19.69
N ASP A 50 -14.86 -15.72 20.45
CA ASP A 50 -16.12 -16.30 19.95
C ASP A 50 -17.03 -15.33 19.20
N THR A 51 -16.89 -14.04 19.46
CA THR A 51 -17.72 -12.98 18.88
C THR A 51 -17.04 -12.27 17.71
N GLY A 52 -15.79 -12.67 17.38
CA GLY A 52 -15.01 -12.10 16.29
C GLY A 52 -14.22 -10.85 16.66
N HIS A 53 -14.13 -10.50 17.96
CA HIS A 53 -13.28 -9.39 18.40
C HIS A 53 -11.81 -9.80 18.34
N VAL A 54 -10.96 -8.89 17.88
CA VAL A 54 -9.50 -9.10 17.92
C VAL A 54 -9.03 -8.95 19.37
N VAL A 55 -8.53 -10.04 19.93
CA VAL A 55 -8.00 -10.09 21.31
C VAL A 55 -6.47 -10.19 21.37
N GLY A 56 -5.83 -10.50 20.24
CA GLY A 56 -4.38 -10.58 20.14
C GLY A 56 -3.88 -10.77 18.72
N MET A 57 -2.56 -10.85 18.57
CA MET A 57 -1.87 -11.20 17.32
C MET A 57 -0.81 -12.26 17.60
N LEU A 58 -0.72 -13.29 16.76
CA LEU A 58 0.37 -14.26 16.79
C LEU A 58 1.19 -14.13 15.51
N SER A 59 2.45 -13.72 15.63
CA SER A 59 3.39 -13.58 14.51
C SER A 59 4.34 -14.78 14.41
N GLU A 60 5.04 -14.91 13.27
CA GLU A 60 6.14 -15.88 13.15
C GLU A 60 7.20 -15.69 14.24
N SER A 61 7.44 -14.46 14.69
CA SER A 61 8.43 -14.18 15.74
C SER A 61 7.99 -14.74 17.10
N ASP A 62 6.70 -14.63 17.40
CA ASP A 62 6.10 -15.20 18.61
C ASP A 62 6.14 -16.74 18.54
N ALA A 63 5.79 -17.31 17.39
CA ALA A 63 5.82 -18.74 17.16
C ALA A 63 7.26 -19.32 17.24
N LEU A 64 8.27 -18.58 16.78
CA LEU A 64 9.68 -18.97 16.89
C LEU A 64 10.21 -18.88 18.32
N ALA A 65 9.62 -18.03 19.17
CA ALA A 65 9.97 -17.95 20.58
C ALA A 65 9.47 -19.16 21.40
N ALA A 66 8.57 -19.98 20.83
CA ALA A 66 8.06 -21.18 21.49
C ALA A 66 9.18 -22.22 21.74
N GLY A 67 9.37 -22.58 23.01
CA GLY A 67 10.37 -23.59 23.40
C GLY A 67 10.01 -25.02 22.94
N PRO A 68 11.00 -25.94 22.88
CA PRO A 68 10.76 -27.34 22.58
C PRO A 68 9.85 -27.96 23.67
N GLY A 69 8.56 -28.12 23.35
CA GLY A 69 7.52 -28.62 24.25
C GLY A 69 6.28 -27.72 24.37
N GLN A 70 6.38 -26.44 23.98
CA GLN A 70 5.26 -25.50 24.06
C GLN A 70 4.31 -25.56 22.86
N ARG A 71 4.66 -26.28 21.80
CA ARG A 71 3.86 -26.32 20.54
C ARG A 71 2.44 -26.88 20.73
N SER A 72 2.22 -27.69 21.75
CA SER A 72 0.89 -28.20 22.10
C SER A 72 0.09 -27.26 23.01
N GLY A 73 0.72 -26.19 23.50
CA GLY A 73 0.09 -25.18 24.35
C GLY A 73 -0.77 -24.20 23.54
N PRO A 74 -1.61 -23.42 24.23
CA PRO A 74 -2.55 -22.51 23.59
C PRO A 74 -1.85 -21.24 23.07
N VAL A 75 -2.38 -20.68 21.98
CA VAL A 75 -1.88 -19.46 21.33
C VAL A 75 -1.78 -18.27 22.28
N GLU A 76 -2.72 -18.14 23.22
CA GLU A 76 -2.77 -17.03 24.18
C GLU A 76 -1.51 -16.89 25.06
N THR A 77 -0.72 -17.96 25.19
CA THR A 77 0.51 -17.95 25.99
C THR A 77 1.66 -17.19 25.34
N LEU A 78 1.61 -17.00 24.01
CA LEU A 78 2.65 -16.34 23.24
C LEU A 78 2.14 -15.18 22.37
N MET A 79 0.83 -15.03 22.20
CA MET A 79 0.28 -13.92 21.41
C MET A 79 0.65 -12.56 22.02
N THR A 80 0.79 -11.55 21.16
CA THR A 80 0.94 -10.16 21.59
C THR A 80 -0.42 -9.58 21.97
N VAL A 81 -0.49 -8.95 23.15
CA VAL A 81 -1.69 -8.30 23.70
C VAL A 81 -1.30 -6.95 24.34
N PRO A 82 -2.07 -5.85 24.10
CA PRO A 82 -3.18 -5.76 23.14
C PRO A 82 -2.66 -5.82 21.70
N ALA A 83 -3.51 -6.30 20.79
CA ALA A 83 -3.21 -6.21 19.36
C ALA A 83 -3.20 -4.75 18.91
N GLU A 84 -2.13 -4.33 18.23
CA GLU A 84 -2.17 -3.10 17.42
C GLU A 84 -3.10 -3.33 16.22
N VAL A 85 -4.04 -2.41 16.00
CA VAL A 85 -5.11 -2.51 14.99
C VAL A 85 -5.18 -1.23 14.15
N ALA A 86 -5.69 -1.34 12.93
CA ALA A 86 -6.11 -0.21 12.12
C ALA A 86 -7.65 -0.16 11.99
N HIS A 87 -8.17 0.95 11.49
CA HIS A 87 -9.58 1.11 11.16
C HIS A 87 -9.78 1.22 9.64
N PRO A 88 -10.96 0.90 9.09
CA PRO A 88 -11.24 1.03 7.66
C PRO A 88 -10.91 2.42 7.09
N ASP A 89 -11.05 3.45 7.92
CA ASP A 89 -10.86 4.88 7.63
C ASP A 89 -9.42 5.36 7.90
N SER A 90 -8.53 4.48 8.35
CA SER A 90 -7.13 4.84 8.60
C SER A 90 -6.42 5.16 7.29
N ASP A 91 -5.73 6.31 7.22
CA ASP A 91 -4.89 6.69 6.09
C ASP A 91 -3.77 5.65 5.89
N VAL A 92 -3.60 5.18 4.65
CA VAL A 92 -2.60 4.15 4.28
C VAL A 92 -1.18 4.57 4.65
N SER A 93 -0.85 5.86 4.58
CA SER A 93 0.45 6.41 4.98
C SER A 93 0.67 6.30 6.48
N ALA A 94 -0.38 6.55 7.27
CA ALA A 94 -0.32 6.42 8.73
C ALA A 94 -0.19 4.95 9.13
N VAL A 95 -0.94 4.06 8.49
CA VAL A 95 -0.81 2.59 8.67
C VAL A 95 0.61 2.15 8.33
N ALA A 96 1.15 2.59 7.20
CA ALA A 96 2.51 2.25 6.76
C ALA A 96 3.58 2.77 7.74
N ALA A 97 3.47 4.02 8.20
CA ALA A 97 4.39 4.58 9.19
C ALA A 97 4.35 3.78 10.50
N HIS A 98 3.14 3.50 11.01
CA HIS A 98 2.94 2.70 12.21
C HIS A 98 3.58 1.31 12.10
N MET A 99 3.40 0.64 10.95
CA MET A 99 4.02 -0.67 10.70
C MET A 99 5.55 -0.62 10.63
N LEU A 100 6.15 0.49 10.20
CA LEU A 100 7.60 0.66 10.17
C LEU A 100 8.15 0.93 11.57
N THR A 101 7.52 1.83 12.33
CA THR A 101 7.95 2.23 13.68
C THR A 101 7.79 1.09 14.68
N SER A 102 6.62 0.43 14.69
CA SER A 102 6.34 -0.72 15.55
C SER A 102 6.92 -2.04 15.01
N ARG A 103 7.63 -2.00 13.86
CA ARG A 103 8.21 -3.17 13.17
C ARG A 103 7.20 -4.28 12.83
N LEU A 104 5.93 -3.93 12.68
CA LEU A 104 4.85 -4.86 12.35
C LEU A 104 4.86 -5.23 10.87
N ARG A 105 4.62 -6.51 10.57
CA ARG A 105 4.50 -7.02 9.20
C ARG A 105 3.08 -6.95 8.64
N SER A 106 2.09 -6.89 9.52
CA SER A 106 0.67 -6.73 9.20
C SER A 106 -0.08 -6.09 10.36
N LEU A 107 -1.20 -5.46 10.06
CA LEU A 107 -2.17 -4.95 11.04
C LEU A 107 -3.57 -5.51 10.74
N PRO A 108 -4.25 -6.12 11.72
CA PRO A 108 -5.68 -6.38 11.62
C PRO A 108 -6.43 -5.05 11.50
N VAL A 109 -7.45 -5.03 10.65
CA VAL A 109 -8.36 -3.89 10.48
C VAL A 109 -9.66 -4.25 11.21
N VAL A 110 -10.09 -3.38 12.12
CA VAL A 110 -11.26 -3.62 12.96
C VAL A 110 -12.31 -2.51 12.86
N GLU A 111 -13.57 -2.90 12.97
CA GLU A 111 -14.72 -2.01 13.09
C GLU A 111 -15.49 -2.40 14.36
N ALA A 112 -15.64 -1.45 15.30
CA ALA A 112 -16.16 -1.72 16.64
C ALA A 112 -15.46 -2.92 17.35
N GLY A 113 -14.16 -3.10 17.10
CA GLY A 113 -13.36 -4.20 17.66
C GLY A 113 -13.47 -5.54 16.90
N ILE A 114 -14.45 -5.68 16.01
CA ILE A 114 -14.64 -6.86 15.16
C ILE A 114 -13.65 -6.84 14.01
N LEU A 115 -13.01 -7.99 13.74
CA LEU A 115 -12.10 -8.12 12.61
C LEU A 115 -12.86 -8.00 11.27
N VAL A 116 -12.50 -6.99 10.49
CA VAL A 116 -13.04 -6.78 9.14
C VAL A 116 -12.00 -6.95 8.05
N GLY A 117 -10.71 -7.14 8.35
CA GLY A 117 -9.69 -7.29 7.32
C GLY A 117 -8.29 -7.35 7.90
N ILE A 118 -7.29 -7.48 7.03
CA ILE A 118 -5.88 -7.36 7.40
C ILE A 118 -5.12 -6.57 6.33
N VAL A 119 -4.20 -5.72 6.76
CA VAL A 119 -3.28 -5.01 5.86
C VAL A 119 -1.88 -5.52 6.14
N ALA A 120 -1.25 -6.16 5.16
CA ALA A 120 0.16 -6.54 5.21
C ALA A 120 1.04 -5.53 4.49
N ARG A 121 2.34 -5.50 4.80
CA ARG A 121 3.31 -4.61 4.10
C ARG A 121 3.27 -4.78 2.58
N ARG A 122 3.07 -6.00 2.10
CA ARG A 122 2.93 -6.29 0.67
C ARG A 122 1.71 -5.62 0.04
N ASP A 123 0.63 -5.43 0.79
CA ASP A 123 -0.60 -4.82 0.30
C ASP A 123 -0.38 -3.31 0.15
N LEU A 124 0.31 -2.69 1.11
CA LEU A 124 0.76 -1.30 1.03
C LEU A 124 1.70 -1.07 -0.17
N LEU A 125 2.66 -1.99 -0.40
CA LEU A 125 3.56 -1.92 -1.56
C LEU A 125 2.81 -2.10 -2.90
N ARG A 126 1.79 -2.97 -2.93
CA ARG A 126 0.93 -3.15 -4.11
C ARG A 126 0.06 -1.93 -4.37
N ALA A 127 -0.47 -1.30 -3.31
CA ALA A 127 -1.26 -0.07 -3.43
C ALA A 127 -0.44 1.04 -4.06
N LEU A 128 0.80 1.23 -3.57
CA LEU A 128 1.77 2.15 -4.15
C LEU A 128 2.01 1.94 -5.65
N ALA A 129 2.14 0.68 -6.07
CA ALA A 129 2.34 0.35 -7.49
C ALA A 129 1.06 0.47 -8.34
N ARG A 130 -0.13 0.32 -7.71
CA ARG A 130 -1.42 0.36 -8.41
C ARG A 130 -1.87 1.77 -8.73
N ASP A 131 -1.60 2.75 -7.86
CA ASP A 131 -1.89 4.16 -8.15
C ASP A 131 -1.31 4.54 -9.51
N ASP A 132 -0.06 4.19 -9.76
CA ASP A 132 0.60 4.49 -11.01
C ASP A 132 0.01 3.75 -12.20
N THR A 133 -0.34 2.47 -12.03
CA THR A 133 -0.97 1.69 -13.10
C THR A 133 -2.34 2.29 -13.50
N ASP A 134 -3.13 2.71 -12.51
CA ASP A 134 -4.44 3.32 -12.74
C ASP A 134 -4.29 4.74 -13.32
N LEU A 135 -3.30 5.51 -12.86
CA LEU A 135 -2.94 6.82 -13.42
C LEU A 135 -2.46 6.69 -14.87
N GLU A 136 -1.60 5.72 -15.17
CA GLU A 136 -1.14 5.41 -16.52
C GLU A 136 -2.32 5.08 -17.44
N ALA A 137 -3.26 4.25 -16.98
CA ALA A 137 -4.46 3.91 -17.74
C ALA A 137 -5.35 5.14 -18.02
N LYS A 138 -5.50 6.03 -17.03
CA LYS A 138 -6.26 7.29 -17.18
C LYS A 138 -5.56 8.26 -18.16
N VAL A 139 -4.24 8.44 -18.02
CA VAL A 139 -3.45 9.27 -18.94
C VAL A 139 -3.55 8.68 -20.35
N ARG A 140 -3.38 7.37 -20.51
CA ARG A 140 -3.53 6.69 -21.80
C ARG A 140 -4.90 6.93 -22.42
N ALA A 141 -5.98 6.76 -21.66
CA ALA A 141 -7.33 7.00 -22.16
C ALA A 141 -7.54 8.45 -22.64
N LEU A 142 -7.00 9.44 -21.92
CA LEU A 142 -7.06 10.85 -22.34
C LEU A 142 -6.26 11.13 -23.61
N LEU A 143 -5.06 10.57 -23.72
CA LEU A 143 -4.22 10.78 -24.90
C LEU A 143 -4.74 10.03 -26.13
N ASP A 144 -5.37 8.87 -25.94
CA ASP A 144 -6.08 8.15 -27.01
C ASP A 144 -7.25 8.98 -27.57
N ILE A 145 -7.93 9.79 -26.74
CA ILE A 145 -8.97 10.72 -27.21
C ILE A 145 -8.35 11.84 -28.08
N TYR A 146 -7.17 12.35 -27.72
CA TYR A 146 -6.47 13.40 -28.47
C TYR A 146 -5.89 12.91 -29.80
N ALA A 147 -5.14 11.80 -29.77
CA ALA A 147 -4.46 11.26 -30.95
C ALA A 147 -5.33 10.33 -31.81
N GLY A 148 -6.49 9.91 -31.30
CA GLY A 148 -7.29 8.84 -31.89
C GLY A 148 -6.59 7.48 -31.80
N SER A 149 -6.81 6.60 -32.78
CA SER A 149 -6.29 5.22 -32.76
C SER A 149 -4.76 5.07 -32.98
N ARG A 150 -3.99 6.16 -32.95
CA ARG A 150 -2.52 6.11 -33.13
C ARG A 150 -1.84 5.86 -31.77
N ARG A 151 -1.47 4.61 -31.49
CA ARG A 151 -0.61 4.27 -30.33
C ARG A 151 0.84 4.65 -30.62
N GLN A 152 1.11 5.96 -30.61
CA GLN A 152 2.43 6.51 -30.95
C GLN A 152 3.27 6.90 -29.73
N TRP A 153 2.70 6.78 -28.51
CA TRP A 153 3.40 7.10 -27.27
C TRP A 153 3.39 5.94 -26.27
N SER A 154 4.56 5.66 -25.72
CA SER A 154 4.70 4.90 -24.48
C SER A 154 4.48 5.85 -23.30
N ILE A 155 3.76 5.36 -22.30
CA ILE A 155 3.39 6.09 -21.10
C ILE A 155 3.79 5.18 -19.95
N ASP A 156 4.62 5.71 -19.06
CA ASP A 156 5.02 5.06 -17.81
C ASP A 156 4.72 6.06 -16.69
N VAL A 157 4.08 5.60 -15.62
CA VAL A 157 3.82 6.43 -14.45
C VAL A 157 4.54 5.81 -13.27
N THR A 158 5.23 6.64 -12.49
CA THR A 158 5.83 6.23 -11.21
C THR A 158 5.64 7.34 -10.20
N ASP A 159 4.98 7.06 -9.08
CA ASP A 159 4.62 8.00 -8.03
C ASP A 159 3.93 9.28 -8.54
N GLY A 160 2.97 9.12 -9.47
CA GLY A 160 2.25 10.23 -10.08
C GLY A 160 3.12 11.14 -10.97
N HIS A 161 4.35 10.71 -11.32
CA HIS A 161 5.17 11.29 -12.37
C HIS A 161 4.97 10.52 -13.66
N ALA A 162 4.37 11.16 -14.67
CA ALA A 162 4.17 10.53 -15.97
C ALA A 162 5.35 10.84 -16.90
N VAL A 163 5.90 9.81 -17.53
CA VAL A 163 6.88 9.96 -18.61
C VAL A 163 6.28 9.47 -19.91
N ILE A 164 6.11 10.39 -20.85
CA ILE A 164 5.46 10.15 -22.14
C ILE A 164 6.50 10.25 -23.25
N ARG A 165 6.70 9.16 -24.00
CA ARG A 165 7.72 9.08 -25.05
C ARG A 165 7.17 8.59 -26.37
N GLY A 166 7.63 9.19 -27.46
CA GLY A 166 7.34 8.73 -28.82
C GLY A 166 7.51 9.84 -29.85
N ALA A 167 6.80 9.70 -30.97
CA ALA A 167 6.83 10.69 -32.04
C ALA A 167 5.88 11.85 -31.73
N PHE A 168 6.38 13.08 -31.85
CA PHE A 168 5.58 14.31 -31.72
C PHE A 168 5.72 15.13 -33.01
N ALA A 169 4.65 15.79 -33.43
CA ALA A 169 4.61 16.66 -34.59
C ALA A 169 5.48 17.91 -34.38
N ASP A 170 5.38 18.53 -33.21
CA ASP A 170 6.15 19.72 -32.84
C ASP A 170 6.17 19.93 -31.30
N ALA A 171 6.85 20.99 -30.86
CA ALA A 171 6.92 21.37 -29.45
C ALA A 171 5.56 21.81 -28.85
N THR A 172 4.61 22.24 -29.68
CA THR A 172 3.26 22.62 -29.25
C THR A 172 2.45 21.38 -28.88
N GLU A 173 2.57 20.30 -29.67
CA GLU A 173 1.94 19.01 -29.36
C GLU A 173 2.50 18.43 -28.05
N GLN A 174 3.82 18.50 -27.85
CA GLN A 174 4.45 18.09 -26.58
C GLN A 174 3.86 18.84 -25.38
N HIS A 175 3.71 20.17 -25.49
CA HIS A 175 3.15 20.99 -24.43
C HIS A 175 1.67 20.68 -24.16
N THR A 176 0.90 20.44 -25.22
CA THR A 176 -0.53 20.08 -25.12
C THR A 176 -0.72 18.76 -24.40
N ILE A 177 0.09 17.74 -24.74
CA ILE A 177 0.05 16.42 -24.12
C ILE A 177 0.41 16.49 -22.64
N ALA A 178 1.47 17.23 -22.30
CA ALA A 178 1.84 17.44 -20.90
C ALA A 178 0.71 18.10 -20.11
N ALA A 179 0.07 19.13 -20.68
CA ALA A 179 -1.06 19.80 -20.06
C ALA A 179 -2.28 18.88 -19.88
N LEU A 180 -2.60 18.03 -20.86
CA LEU A 180 -3.68 17.06 -20.78
C LEU A 180 -3.41 16.00 -19.71
N ALA A 181 -2.20 15.43 -19.66
CA ALA A 181 -1.85 14.44 -18.64
C ALA A 181 -1.93 15.01 -17.22
N MET A 182 -1.55 16.28 -17.04
CA MET A 182 -1.71 17.01 -15.77
C MET A 182 -3.17 17.23 -15.34
N THR A 183 -4.16 16.98 -16.21
CA THR A 183 -5.59 17.02 -15.83
C THR A 183 -6.06 15.75 -15.13
N VAL A 184 -5.29 14.66 -15.18
CA VAL A 184 -5.59 13.45 -14.41
C VAL A 184 -5.28 13.71 -12.95
N ASP A 185 -6.31 13.70 -12.11
CA ASP A 185 -6.15 13.78 -10.66
C ASP A 185 -5.17 12.70 -10.16
N GLY A 186 -4.04 13.15 -9.59
CA GLY A 186 -2.94 12.30 -9.14
C GLY A 186 -1.64 12.46 -9.93
N ILE A 187 -1.69 13.03 -11.15
CA ILE A 187 -0.48 13.40 -11.91
C ILE A 187 0.05 14.74 -11.43
N GLY A 188 1.25 14.74 -10.86
CA GLY A 188 1.89 15.93 -10.29
C GLY A 188 3.00 16.53 -11.16
N HIS A 189 3.60 15.71 -12.04
CA HIS A 189 4.67 16.11 -12.94
C HIS A 189 4.62 15.28 -14.22
N VAL A 190 5.07 15.85 -15.34
CA VAL A 190 5.12 15.16 -16.65
C VAL A 190 6.42 15.48 -17.36
N ASP A 191 7.16 14.44 -17.78
CA ASP A 191 8.30 14.57 -18.68
C ASP A 191 7.94 14.05 -20.09
N ILE A 192 8.29 14.85 -21.09
CA ILE A 192 8.13 14.50 -22.50
C ILE A 192 9.51 14.19 -23.09
N GLY A 193 9.65 13.03 -23.75
CA GLY A 193 10.92 12.61 -24.33
C GLY A 193 10.79 11.94 -25.69
N ALA A 194 11.86 11.97 -26.48
CA ALA A 194 11.95 11.16 -27.69
C ALA A 194 12.04 9.66 -27.32
N GLU A 195 11.63 8.80 -28.27
CA GLU A 195 11.71 7.35 -28.13
C GLU A 195 13.15 6.91 -27.78
N GLY A 196 13.34 6.17 -26.68
CA GLY A 196 14.65 5.71 -26.22
C GLY A 196 15.44 6.62 -25.26
N SER A 197 14.93 7.79 -24.87
CA SER A 197 15.62 8.66 -23.88
C SER A 197 15.38 8.21 -22.43
N ALA A 198 16.44 8.05 -21.63
CA ALA A 198 16.35 7.65 -20.22
C ALA A 198 15.57 8.69 -19.37
N PRO A 199 14.81 8.25 -18.35
CA PRO A 199 14.02 9.19 -17.52
C PRO A 199 14.93 10.17 -16.78
N THR A 200 14.63 11.46 -16.89
CA THR A 200 15.34 12.50 -16.12
C THR A 200 14.57 12.69 -14.83
N ARG A 201 15.07 12.15 -13.72
CA ARG A 201 14.37 12.21 -12.42
C ARG A 201 14.26 13.65 -11.94
N HIS A 202 13.04 14.15 -11.73
CA HIS A 202 12.77 15.31 -10.89
C HIS A 202 11.51 15.11 -10.03
N THR A 203 11.70 15.21 -8.72
CA THR A 203 10.84 14.70 -7.64
C THR A 203 9.89 15.75 -7.06
N ALA A 204 8.63 15.36 -6.86
CA ALA A 204 7.83 15.80 -5.71
C ALA A 204 7.65 14.60 -4.77
N ALA A 205 7.72 14.84 -3.46
CA ALA A 205 7.91 13.84 -2.41
C ALA A 205 6.90 12.65 -2.43
N PRO A 206 7.35 11.44 -2.81
CA PRO A 206 6.55 10.22 -2.79
C PRO A 206 5.92 9.89 -1.45
N LEU A 207 4.99 8.93 -1.39
CA LEU A 207 4.67 8.25 -0.11
C LEU A 207 5.96 7.78 0.57
N ALA A 208 6.96 7.32 -0.19
CA ALA A 208 8.30 7.01 0.32
C ALA A 208 8.97 8.20 1.02
N GLU A 209 8.77 9.43 0.56
CA GLU A 209 9.32 10.64 1.21
C GLU A 209 8.44 11.14 2.36
N ARG A 210 7.12 10.93 2.35
CA ARG A 210 6.26 11.10 3.54
C ARG A 210 6.61 10.09 4.64
N LEU A 211 6.87 8.84 4.26
CA LEU A 211 7.36 7.80 5.16
C LEU A 211 8.77 8.12 5.69
N ARG A 212 9.66 8.71 4.87
CA ARG A 212 10.96 9.21 5.35
C ARG A 212 10.79 10.35 6.35
N ARG A 213 9.94 11.34 6.08
CA ARG A 213 9.64 12.42 7.04
C ARG A 213 9.07 11.89 8.35
N LEU A 214 8.10 10.98 8.28
CA LEU A 214 7.53 10.35 9.48
C LEU A 214 8.58 9.50 10.23
N ALA A 215 9.47 8.81 9.53
CA ALA A 215 10.57 8.06 10.15
C ALA A 215 11.59 8.99 10.83
N ASP A 216 11.95 10.11 10.19
CA ASP A 216 12.86 11.13 10.74
C ASP A 216 12.26 11.85 11.96
N GLU A 217 10.95 12.06 12.00
CA GLU A 217 10.23 12.66 13.14
C GLU A 217 10.05 11.70 14.34
N THR A 218 10.12 10.38 14.13
CA THR A 218 9.89 9.37 15.19
C THR A 218 11.18 8.90 15.88
N ILE A 219 12.35 9.18 15.29
CA ILE A 219 13.67 8.77 15.83
C ILE A 219 14.39 9.95 16.52
N GLY A 220 13.80 11.15 16.50
CA GLY A 220 14.29 12.36 17.17
C GLY A 220 13.91 12.49 18.63
#